data_AF-A0A8T6U617-F1
#
_entry.id   AF-A0A8T6U617-F1
#
_cell.length_a   1.000
_cell.length_b   1.000
_cell.length_c   1.000
_cell.angle_alpha   90.00
_cell.angle_beta   90.00
_cell.angle_gamma   90.00
#
_symmetry.space_group_name_H-M   'P 1'
#
loop_
_entity.id
_entity.type
_entity.pdbx_description
1 polymer ?
#
loop_
_entity_poly.entity_id
_entity_poly.type
_entity_poly.pdbx_seq_one_letter_code
_entity_poly.pdbx_strand_id
1 'polypeptide(L)'
;RMLDEAATIAQRFQGSASGRINIRLGPHTVYTCSPELLKEVRKVASKLKIGLHIHLAESMSMKEAVKANFGLTETELLEEIDFLDSDVLVAHCIHLS
;
A
#
# COMPACT_ATOMS: atom_id res chain seq x y z
N ARG A 1 2.00 -13.19 -9.94
CA ARG A 1 2.49 -14.25 -9.04
C ARG A 1 2.40 -13.84 -7.57
N MET A 2 3.24 -12.93 -7.04
CA MET A 2 3.19 -12.55 -5.61
C MET A 2 1.84 -11.97 -5.17
N LEU A 3 1.25 -11.07 -5.98
CA LEU A 3 -0.07 -10.50 -5.68
C LEU A 3 -1.17 -11.56 -5.67
N ASP A 4 -1.12 -12.53 -6.58
CA ASP A 4 -2.10 -13.63 -6.64
C ASP A 4 -1.99 -14.55 -5.42
N GLU A 5 -0.77 -14.85 -4.99
CA GLU A 5 -0.49 -15.61 -3.77
C GLU A 5 -0.99 -14.85 -2.53
N ALA A 6 -0.72 -13.54 -2.44
CA ALA A 6 -1.22 -12.69 -1.35
C ALA A 6 -2.76 -12.63 -1.33
N ALA A 7 -3.40 -12.51 -2.50
CA ALA A 7 -4.86 -12.54 -2.63
C ALA A 7 -5.46 -13.88 -2.21
N THR A 8 -4.78 -14.99 -2.51
CA THR A 8 -5.19 -16.34 -2.09
C THR A 8 -5.12 -16.49 -0.58
N ILE A 9 -4.04 -16.01 0.05
CA ILE A 9 -3.89 -15.99 1.51
C ILE A 9 -4.98 -15.11 2.14
N ALA A 10 -5.22 -13.92 1.59
CA ALA A 10 -6.25 -13.02 2.10
C ALA A 10 -7.64 -13.66 2.06
N GLN A 11 -8.04 -14.27 0.94
CA GLN A 11 -9.32 -14.98 0.84
C GLN A 11 -9.44 -16.13 1.84
N ARG A 12 -8.35 -16.84 2.12
CA ARG A 12 -8.34 -17.99 3.03
C ARG A 12 -8.47 -17.58 4.49
N PHE A 13 -7.82 -16.47 4.90
CA PHE A 13 -7.66 -16.12 6.30
C PHE A 13 -8.49 -14.92 6.76
N GLN A 14 -9.02 -14.11 5.84
CA GLN A 14 -9.87 -12.99 6.20
C GLN A 14 -11.10 -13.44 6.98
N GLY A 15 -11.28 -12.93 8.21
CA GLY A 15 -12.38 -13.28 9.10
C GLY A 15 -12.25 -14.67 9.74
N SER A 16 -11.11 -15.36 9.55
CA SER A 16 -10.87 -16.68 10.15
C SER A 16 -10.67 -16.59 11.68
N ALA A 17 -10.59 -17.76 12.34
CA ALA A 17 -10.50 -17.88 13.80
C ALA A 17 -11.62 -17.13 14.54
N SER A 18 -12.88 -17.35 14.12
CA SER A 18 -14.07 -16.69 14.65
C SER A 18 -13.98 -15.16 14.59
N GLY A 19 -13.47 -14.62 13.46
CA GLY A 19 -13.36 -13.18 13.23
C GLY A 19 -12.15 -12.49 13.87
N ARG A 20 -11.25 -13.23 14.55
CA ARG A 20 -10.06 -12.63 15.18
C ARG A 20 -8.94 -12.30 14.20
N ILE A 21 -8.90 -12.94 13.04
CA ILE A 21 -7.88 -12.70 12.01
C ILE A 21 -8.44 -11.81 10.92
N ASN A 22 -7.79 -10.67 10.70
CA ASN A 22 -8.05 -9.76 9.59
C ASN A 22 -6.77 -9.57 8.78
N ILE A 23 -6.92 -9.49 7.47
CA ILE A 23 -5.84 -9.39 6.50
C ILE A 23 -5.92 -8.03 5.82
N ARG A 24 -4.75 -7.45 5.54
CA ARG A 24 -4.56 -6.29 4.66
C ARG A 24 -3.52 -6.67 3.61
N LEU A 25 -3.59 -6.11 2.40
CA LEU A 25 -2.47 -6.24 1.47
C LEU A 25 -1.40 -5.21 1.81
N GLY A 26 -0.15 -5.65 1.83
CA GLY A 26 0.99 -4.86 2.28
C GLY A 26 2.04 -4.65 1.18
N PRO A 27 1.80 -3.85 0.13
CA PRO A 27 2.88 -3.41 -0.74
C PRO A 27 3.88 -2.60 0.09
N HIS A 28 5.17 -2.69 -0.24
CA HIS A 28 6.22 -2.14 0.62
C HIS A 28 6.16 -0.61 0.71
N THR A 29 6.38 0.08 -0.42
CA THR A 29 6.42 1.55 -0.53
C THR A 29 6.56 1.97 -1.99
N VAL A 30 6.34 3.25 -2.31
CA VAL A 30 6.36 3.81 -3.67
C VAL A 30 7.72 3.75 -4.37
N TYR A 31 8.84 3.68 -3.64
CA TYR A 31 10.18 3.57 -4.24
C TYR A 31 10.63 2.12 -4.48
N THR A 32 9.80 1.13 -4.15
CA THR A 32 10.08 -0.30 -4.45
C THR A 32 8.95 -1.02 -5.18
N CYS A 33 7.74 -0.45 -5.15
CA CYS A 33 6.58 -0.93 -5.86
C CYS A 33 6.22 0.10 -6.93
N SER A 34 6.15 -0.31 -8.21
CA SER A 34 5.79 0.63 -9.27
C SER A 34 4.35 1.15 -9.11
N PRO A 35 4.02 2.34 -9.63
CA PRO A 35 2.67 2.88 -9.59
C PRO A 35 1.61 1.91 -10.17
N GLU A 36 1.96 1.18 -11.24
CA GLU A 36 1.08 0.18 -11.86
C GLU A 36 0.80 -1.00 -10.92
N LEU A 37 1.83 -1.48 -10.21
CA LEU A 37 1.66 -2.52 -9.21
C LEU A 37 0.78 -2.03 -8.06
N LEU A 38 0.98 -0.79 -7.59
CA LEU A 38 0.17 -0.22 -6.51
C LEU A 38 -1.30 -0.07 -6.91
N LYS A 39 -1.59 0.33 -8.15
CA LYS A 39 -2.96 0.36 -8.71
C LYS A 39 -3.60 -1.03 -8.75
N GLU A 40 -2.88 -2.06 -9.18
CA GLU A 40 -3.41 -3.43 -9.18
C GLU A 40 -3.61 -3.97 -7.75
N VAL A 41 -2.69 -3.68 -6.83
CA VAL A 41 -2.85 -4.01 -5.40
C VAL A 41 -4.11 -3.34 -4.83
N ARG A 42 -4.31 -2.05 -5.11
CA ARG A 42 -5.50 -1.30 -4.68
C ARG A 42 -6.78 -1.97 -5.19
N LYS A 43 -6.84 -2.26 -6.48
CA LYS A 43 -7.98 -2.94 -7.13
C LYS A 43 -8.27 -4.32 -6.52
N VAL A 44 -7.24 -5.12 -6.25
CA VAL A 44 -7.41 -6.44 -5.61
C VAL A 44 -7.93 -6.29 -4.18
N ALA A 45 -7.37 -5.38 -3.39
CA ALA A 45 -7.83 -5.11 -2.03
C ALA A 45 -9.31 -4.68 -2.00
N SER A 46 -9.70 -3.77 -2.90
CA SER A 46 -11.10 -3.33 -3.02
C SER A 46 -12.05 -4.46 -3.43
N LYS A 47 -11.64 -5.32 -4.37
CA LYS A 47 -12.41 -6.52 -4.77
C LYS A 47 -12.62 -7.49 -3.60
N LEU A 48 -11.60 -7.65 -2.76
CA LEU A 48 -11.65 -8.53 -1.58
C LEU A 48 -12.27 -7.86 -0.35
N LYS A 49 -12.58 -6.56 -0.41
CA LYS A 49 -13.09 -5.75 0.71
C LYS A 49 -12.16 -5.83 1.94
N ILE A 50 -10.86 -5.72 1.70
CA ILE A 50 -9.82 -5.67 2.74
C ILE A 50 -9.02 -4.38 2.63
N GLY A 51 -8.43 -3.93 3.74
CA GLY A 51 -7.62 -2.72 3.76
C GLY A 51 -6.22 -2.90 3.21
N LEU A 52 -5.48 -1.80 3.18
CA LEU A 52 -4.07 -1.75 2.78
C LEU A 52 -3.15 -1.38 3.96
N HIS A 53 -1.87 -1.70 3.82
CA HIS A 53 -0.79 -1.24 4.68
C HIS A 53 0.44 -0.88 3.84
N ILE A 54 1.07 0.28 4.05
CA ILE A 54 2.25 0.71 3.28
C ILE A 54 3.20 1.56 4.15
N HIS A 55 4.52 1.48 3.91
CA HIS A 55 5.48 2.41 4.50
C HIS A 55 5.45 3.74 3.73
N LEU A 56 5.39 4.85 4.46
CA LEU A 56 5.28 6.19 3.88
C LEU A 56 6.20 7.19 4.60
N ALA A 57 6.99 7.93 3.83
CA ALA A 57 7.82 9.04 4.30
C ALA A 57 8.72 8.67 5.50
N GLU A 58 9.33 7.48 5.46
CA GLU A 58 10.17 6.94 6.55
C GLU A 58 11.60 7.50 6.53
N SER A 59 12.14 7.77 5.35
CA SER A 59 13.55 8.12 5.14
C SER A 59 13.67 9.36 4.27
N MET A 60 14.41 10.36 4.75
CA MET A 60 14.64 11.59 3.99
C MET A 60 15.30 11.32 2.63
N SER A 61 16.27 10.40 2.57
CA SER A 61 16.95 10.08 1.31
C SER A 61 16.01 9.45 0.29
N MET A 62 15.03 8.66 0.74
CA MET A 62 14.03 8.06 -0.14
C MET A 62 12.96 9.07 -0.57
N LYS A 63 12.55 9.96 0.34
CA LYS A 63 11.68 11.09 -0.01
C LYS A 63 12.29 11.95 -1.13
N GLU A 64 13.56 12.31 -1.00
CA GLU A 64 14.29 13.08 -2.01
C GLU A 64 14.41 12.33 -3.34
N ALA A 65 14.71 11.03 -3.30
CA ALA A 65 14.79 10.21 -4.50
C ALA A 65 13.44 10.08 -5.22
N VAL A 66 12.33 9.90 -4.49
CA VAL A 66 10.98 9.86 -5.06
C VAL A 66 10.64 11.21 -5.70
N LYS A 67 10.94 12.32 -5.02
CA LYS A 67 10.70 13.67 -5.58
C LYS A 67 11.54 13.92 -6.83
N ALA A 68 12.79 13.46 -6.88
CA ALA A 68 13.64 13.57 -8.05
C ALA A 68 13.15 12.72 -9.24
N ASN A 69 12.66 11.51 -8.97
CA ASN A 69 12.24 10.57 -10.02
C ASN A 69 10.85 10.88 -10.59
N PHE A 70 9.91 11.31 -9.74
CA PHE A 70 8.49 11.47 -10.11
C PHE A 70 8.03 12.93 -10.11
N GLY A 71 8.81 13.86 -9.56
CA GLY A 71 8.37 15.25 -9.35
C GLY A 71 7.33 15.42 -8.23
N LEU A 72 6.93 14.32 -7.58
CA LEU A 72 5.91 14.24 -6.53
C LEU A 72 6.53 13.73 -5.23
N THR A 73 5.97 14.14 -4.09
CA THR A 73 6.23 13.48 -2.80
C THR A 73 5.57 12.10 -2.80
N GLU A 74 5.96 11.22 -1.87
CA GLU A 74 5.33 9.90 -1.74
C GLU A 74 3.81 10.00 -1.53
N THR A 75 3.36 10.95 -0.72
CA THR A 75 1.93 11.20 -0.48
C THR A 75 1.22 11.69 -1.74
N GLU A 76 1.79 12.66 -2.44
CA GLU A 76 1.24 13.18 -3.71
C GLU A 76 1.13 12.07 -4.76
N LEU A 77 2.15 11.21 -4.86
CA LEU A 77 2.16 10.09 -5.80
C LEU A 77 1.08 9.05 -5.48
N LEU A 78 0.88 8.73 -4.19
CA LEU A 78 -0.18 7.80 -3.77
C LEU A 78 -1.58 8.38 -3.96
N GLU A 79 -1.75 9.70 -3.78
CA GLU A 79 -2.99 10.41 -4.07
C GLU A 79 -3.31 10.40 -5.57
N GLU A 80 -2.34 10.71 -6.43
CA GLU A 80 -2.52 10.76 -7.89
C GLU A 80 -3.00 9.42 -8.49
N ILE A 81 -2.68 8.30 -7.82
CA ILE A 81 -3.06 6.96 -8.27
C ILE A 81 -4.28 6.39 -7.53
N ASP A 82 -5.01 7.22 -6.77
CA ASP A 82 -6.16 6.85 -5.95
C ASP A 82 -5.86 5.68 -4.98
N PHE A 83 -4.64 5.65 -4.42
CA PHE A 83 -4.26 4.60 -3.47
C PHE A 83 -4.75 4.90 -2.06
N LEU A 84 -4.70 6.17 -1.63
CA LEU A 84 -5.06 6.62 -0.28
C LEU A 84 -6.58 6.72 -0.12
N ASP A 85 -7.10 6.06 0.92
CA ASP A 85 -8.49 6.16 1.37
C ASP A 85 -8.54 5.75 2.87
N SER A 86 -9.71 5.85 3.48
CA SER A 86 -10.05 5.48 4.85
C SER A 86 -9.69 4.05 5.26
N ASP A 87 -9.44 3.15 4.31
CA ASP A 87 -9.05 1.76 4.56
C ASP A 87 -7.53 1.52 4.51
N VAL A 88 -6.71 2.57 4.36
CA VAL A 88 -5.25 2.47 4.26
C VAL A 88 -4.58 2.76 5.60
N LEU A 89 -3.76 1.82 6.08
CA LEU A 89 -2.86 2.04 7.19
C LEU A 89 -1.49 2.48 6.64
N VAL A 90 -0.99 3.62 7.09
CA VAL A 90 0.35 4.10 6.72
C VAL A 90 1.29 4.00 7.92
N ALA A 91 2.50 3.49 7.68
CA ALA A 91 3.53 3.35 8.70
C ALA A 91 4.62 4.44 8.54
N HIS A 92 5.32 4.70 9.65
CA HIS A 92 6.38 5.70 9.82
C HIS A 92 5.88 7.15 9.83
N CYS A 93 5.60 7.73 8.66
CA CYS A 93 5.12 9.11 8.55
C CYS A 93 6.04 10.14 9.24
N ILE A 94 7.37 9.89 9.25
CA ILE A 94 8.35 10.72 9.97
C ILE A 94 8.58 12.04 9.22
N HIS A 95 8.57 12.00 7.89
CA HIS A 95 8.90 13.11 7.01
C HIS A 95 7.72 13.57 6.13
N LEU A 96 6.51 13.63 6.70
CA LEU A 96 5.35 14.25 6.04
C LEU A 96 5.58 15.75 5.81
N SER A 97 4.81 16.34 4.89
CA SER A 97 4.82 17.78 4.56
C SER A 97 3.41 18.29 4.32
#